data_AF-A0A8H6MY36-F1
#
_entry.id   AF-A0A8H6MY36-F1
#
_cell.length_a   1.000
_cell.length_b   1.000
_cell.length_c   1.000
_cell.angle_alpha   90.00
_cell.angle_beta   90.00
_cell.angle_gamma   90.00
#
_symmetry.space_group_name_H-M   'P 1'
#
loop_
_entity.id
_entity.type
_entity.pdbx_description
1 polymer ?
#
loop_
_entity_poly.entity_id
_entity_poly.type
_entity_poly.pdbx_seq_one_letter_code
_entity_poly.pdbx_strand_id
1 'polypeptide(L)'
;MKISSILALGLGLAFTASGYVITMYKKENCAGDSTERNVYDNTCAPSTFDAMSVRIDTFGGSNQNARFYSKPDCLAGSEMAGPWRADKENDPWKKGACLDVKGQVIKSYGSRLG
;
A
#
# COMPACT_ATOMS: atom_id res chain seq x y z
N MET A 1 20.12 -6.93 53.39
CA MET A 1 19.86 -7.98 52.38
C MET A 1 19.29 -7.32 51.14
N LYS A 2 19.98 -7.46 50.00
CA LYS A 2 19.49 -7.05 48.68
C LYS A 2 18.56 -8.15 48.18
N ILE A 3 17.36 -7.81 47.73
CA ILE A 3 16.54 -8.72 46.91
C ILE A 3 16.03 -7.91 45.71
N SER A 4 16.32 -8.49 44.56
CA SER A 4 16.40 -7.93 43.23
C SER A 4 15.08 -7.45 42.63
N SER A 5 15.16 -6.37 41.88
CA SER A 5 14.13 -5.95 40.92
C SER A 5 13.98 -7.01 39.82
N ILE A 6 12.80 -7.62 39.70
CA ILE A 6 12.42 -8.40 38.51
C ILE A 6 11.75 -7.42 37.55
N LEU A 7 12.50 -6.91 36.57
CA LEU A 7 11.92 -6.31 35.38
C LEU A 7 11.37 -7.46 34.51
N ALA A 8 10.05 -7.66 34.55
CA ALA A 8 9.36 -8.46 33.55
C ALA A 8 9.26 -7.64 32.25
N LEU A 9 10.25 -7.79 31.36
CA LEU A 9 10.17 -7.34 29.97
C LEU A 9 9.21 -8.28 29.22
N GLY A 10 7.92 -7.96 29.27
CA GLY A 10 6.95 -8.59 28.37
C GLY A 10 7.27 -8.17 26.94
N LEU A 11 7.70 -9.13 26.12
CA LEU A 11 7.84 -8.96 24.67
C LEU A 11 6.46 -8.58 24.09
N GLY A 12 6.24 -7.28 23.91
CA GLY A 12 5.22 -6.81 22.99
C GLY A 12 5.62 -7.28 21.60
N LEU A 13 4.84 -8.18 21.01
CA LEU A 13 4.89 -8.44 19.57
C LEU A 13 4.56 -7.11 18.88
N ALA A 14 5.58 -6.35 18.53
CA ALA A 14 5.45 -5.22 17.64
C ALA A 14 5.08 -5.79 16.27
N PHE A 15 3.79 -6.04 16.07
CA PHE A 15 3.22 -6.12 14.73
C PHE A 15 3.35 -4.71 14.17
N THR A 16 4.49 -4.40 13.57
CA THR A 16 4.58 -3.25 12.67
C THR A 16 3.71 -3.63 11.49
N ALA A 17 2.43 -3.24 11.50
CA ALA A 17 1.62 -3.27 10.29
C ALA A 17 2.27 -2.27 9.33
N SER A 18 3.21 -2.76 8.53
CA SER A 18 4.02 -1.95 7.62
C SER A 18 3.26 -1.76 6.32
N GLY A 19 2.13 -1.05 6.36
CA GLY A 19 1.42 -0.69 5.14
C GLY A 19 2.23 0.26 4.27
N TYR A 20 2.01 0.20 2.95
CA TYR A 20 2.50 1.25 2.05
C TYR A 20 1.48 2.39 1.99
N VAL A 21 1.97 3.61 1.73
CA VAL A 21 1.14 4.81 1.63
C VAL A 21 1.21 5.37 0.22
N ILE A 22 0.05 5.69 -0.34
CA ILE A 22 -0.10 6.32 -1.64
C ILE A 22 -1.02 7.55 -1.53
N THR A 23 -0.79 8.53 -2.39
CA THR A 23 -1.74 9.61 -2.64
C THR A 23 -2.47 9.27 -3.94
N MET A 24 -3.78 9.17 -3.88
CA MET A 24 -4.65 8.88 -5.02
C MET A 24 -5.14 10.18 -5.65
N TYR A 25 -5.24 10.23 -6.98
CA TYR A 25 -5.64 11.41 -7.72
C TYR A 25 -6.78 11.12 -8.71
N LYS A 26 -7.74 12.04 -8.83
CA LYS A 26 -8.91 11.90 -9.73
C LYS A 26 -8.57 12.00 -11.22
N LYS A 27 -7.39 12.53 -11.58
CA LYS A 27 -6.93 12.65 -12.96
C LYS A 27 -5.60 11.92 -13.14
N GLU A 28 -5.22 11.72 -14.41
CA GLU A 28 -3.88 11.26 -14.79
C GLU A 28 -2.81 12.29 -14.39
N ASN A 29 -1.56 11.85 -14.39
CA ASN A 29 -0.36 12.64 -14.07
C ASN A 29 -0.41 13.26 -12.66
N CYS A 30 -1.04 12.58 -11.70
CA CYS A 30 -1.14 12.98 -10.30
C CYS A 30 -1.72 14.39 -10.12
N ALA A 31 -2.78 14.67 -10.88
CA ALA A 31 -3.45 15.96 -10.93
C ALA A 31 -4.90 15.90 -10.40
N GLY A 32 -5.45 17.08 -10.12
CA GLY A 32 -6.81 17.23 -9.59
C GLY A 32 -6.93 16.84 -8.12
N ASP A 33 -8.17 16.59 -7.69
CA ASP A 33 -8.47 16.22 -6.32
C ASP A 33 -7.71 14.97 -5.90
N SER A 34 -7.23 14.98 -4.66
CA SER A 34 -6.42 13.90 -4.12
C SER A 34 -6.79 13.52 -2.69
N THR A 35 -6.48 12.28 -2.34
CA THR A 35 -6.56 11.81 -0.95
C THR A 35 -5.52 10.73 -0.71
N GLU A 36 -4.96 10.74 0.50
CA GLU A 36 -4.01 9.72 0.95
C GLU A 36 -4.73 8.40 1.26
N ARG A 37 -4.03 7.28 1.08
CA ARG A 37 -4.46 5.95 1.47
C ARG A 37 -3.29 5.14 2.02
N ASN A 38 -3.48 4.62 3.22
CA ASN A 38 -2.67 3.53 3.77
C ASN A 38 -3.26 2.17 3.35
N VAL A 39 -2.40 1.28 2.84
CA VAL A 39 -2.73 -0.09 2.46
C VAL A 39 -1.92 -1.04 3.33
N TYR A 40 -2.56 -1.61 4.35
CA TYR A 40 -1.92 -2.49 5.32
C TYR A 40 -1.51 -3.84 4.72
N ASP A 41 -0.49 -4.45 5.31
CA ASP A 41 0.02 -5.76 4.88
C ASP A 41 -1.05 -6.85 4.88
N ASN A 42 -1.01 -7.71 3.86
CA ASN A 42 -1.98 -8.79 3.65
C ASN A 42 -3.45 -8.33 3.59
N THR A 43 -3.70 -7.05 3.27
CA THR A 43 -5.07 -6.53 3.15
C THR A 43 -5.45 -6.15 1.73
N CYS A 44 -6.76 -6.11 1.51
CA CYS A 44 -7.37 -5.39 0.42
C CYS A 44 -7.94 -4.08 0.95
N ALA A 45 -7.70 -3.00 0.23
CA ALA A 45 -8.15 -1.66 0.54
C ALA A 45 -9.09 -1.17 -0.58
N PRO A 46 -10.41 -1.44 -0.48
CA PRO A 46 -11.40 -0.92 -1.42
C PRO A 46 -11.45 0.61 -1.38
N SER A 47 -11.73 1.23 -2.52
CA SER A 47 -11.82 2.68 -2.65
C SER A 47 -13.08 3.08 -3.41
N THR A 48 -13.77 4.09 -2.89
CA THR A 48 -14.81 4.86 -3.61
C THR A 48 -14.22 6.12 -4.25
N PHE A 49 -12.96 6.42 -3.96
CA PHE A 49 -12.21 7.47 -4.59
C PHE A 49 -11.69 6.94 -5.93
N ASP A 50 -12.53 7.03 -6.96
CA ASP A 50 -12.24 6.61 -8.34
C ASP A 50 -11.00 7.32 -8.92
N ALA A 51 -9.82 6.80 -8.58
CA ALA A 51 -8.53 7.40 -8.90
C ALA A 51 -8.04 6.91 -10.26
N MET A 52 -7.46 7.82 -11.03
CA MET A 52 -6.85 7.56 -12.34
C MET A 52 -5.32 7.55 -12.29
N SER A 53 -4.75 8.10 -11.22
CA SER A 53 -3.33 8.01 -10.95
C SER A 53 -3.03 7.97 -9.46
N VAL A 54 -1.83 7.50 -9.11
CA VAL A 54 -1.36 7.44 -7.74
C VAL A 54 0.09 7.86 -7.63
N ARG A 55 0.43 8.56 -6.55
CA ARG A 55 1.81 8.82 -6.15
C ARG A 55 2.19 7.88 -5.02
N ILE A 56 3.38 7.29 -5.10
CA ILE A 56 3.90 6.43 -4.02
C ILE A 56 4.56 7.31 -2.97
N ASP A 57 4.03 7.32 -1.75
CA ASP A 57 4.54 8.18 -0.69
C ASP A 57 5.42 7.42 0.31
N THR A 58 5.14 6.15 0.60
CA THR A 58 5.91 5.33 1.55
C THR A 58 5.85 3.85 1.18
N PHE A 59 6.97 3.14 1.32
CA PHE A 59 7.04 1.68 1.16
C PHE A 59 6.55 0.96 2.40
N GLY A 60 5.96 -0.21 2.19
CA GLY A 60 5.45 -1.09 3.22
C GLY A 60 6.45 -2.16 3.67
N GLY A 61 5.90 -3.27 4.14
CA GLY A 61 6.62 -4.38 4.75
C GLY A 61 7.34 -5.28 3.78
N SER A 62 8.43 -5.89 4.26
CA SER A 62 9.21 -6.88 3.51
C SER A 62 8.34 -8.01 2.96
N ASN A 63 8.69 -8.50 1.77
CA ASN A 63 8.00 -9.59 1.07
C ASN A 63 6.52 -9.32 0.74
N GLN A 64 6.11 -8.05 0.67
CA GLN A 64 4.80 -7.65 0.18
C GLN A 64 4.88 -7.13 -1.25
N ASN A 65 3.82 -7.36 -2.01
CA ASN A 65 3.64 -6.85 -3.36
C ASN A 65 2.40 -5.94 -3.41
N ALA A 66 2.57 -4.74 -3.96
CA ALA A 66 1.50 -3.80 -4.26
C ALA A 66 0.82 -4.16 -5.59
N ARG A 67 -0.50 -4.16 -5.61
CA ARG A 67 -1.34 -4.37 -6.82
C ARG A 67 -2.53 -3.43 -6.81
N PHE A 68 -2.96 -2.99 -7.99
CA PHE A 68 -4.19 -2.21 -8.17
C PHE A 68 -5.21 -3.02 -8.95
N TYR A 69 -6.49 -2.86 -8.62
CA TYR A 69 -7.56 -3.69 -9.17
C TYR A 69 -8.73 -2.87 -9.68
N SER A 70 -9.40 -3.42 -10.69
CA SER A 70 -10.59 -2.87 -11.35
C SER A 70 -11.89 -3.17 -10.59
N LYS A 71 -11.82 -4.05 -9.59
CA LYS A 71 -12.92 -4.44 -8.70
C LYS A 71 -12.59 -4.10 -7.24
N PRO A 72 -13.60 -3.99 -6.37
CA PRO A 72 -13.40 -3.63 -4.97
C PRO A 72 -12.95 -4.78 -4.05
N ASP A 73 -12.56 -5.95 -4.59
CA ASP A 73 -12.37 -7.20 -3.83
C ASP A 73 -10.93 -7.75 -3.83
N CYS A 74 -10.00 -7.10 -4.53
CA CYS A 74 -8.62 -7.54 -4.73
C CYS A 74 -8.48 -9.03 -5.11
N LEU A 75 -9.39 -9.53 -5.96
CA LEU A 75 -9.37 -10.91 -6.43
C LEU A 75 -8.54 -11.06 -7.71
N ALA A 76 -7.97 -12.27 -7.86
CA ALA A 76 -7.25 -12.64 -9.07
C ALA A 76 -8.15 -12.54 -10.31
N GLY A 77 -7.57 -12.07 -11.41
CA GLY A 77 -8.29 -11.77 -12.65
C GLY A 77 -8.91 -10.37 -12.70
N SER A 78 -8.70 -9.53 -11.67
CA SER A 78 -9.14 -8.13 -11.67
C SER A 78 -7.97 -7.13 -11.55
N GLU A 79 -6.74 -7.62 -11.49
CA GLU A 79 -5.52 -6.80 -11.48
C GLU A 79 -5.43 -5.92 -12.72
N MET A 80 -5.14 -4.65 -12.50
CA MET A 80 -4.90 -3.66 -13.55
C MET A 80 -3.42 -3.28 -13.65
N ALA A 81 -2.72 -3.28 -12.52
CA ALA A 81 -1.32 -2.87 -12.45
C ALA A 81 -0.61 -3.54 -11.27
N GLY A 82 0.72 -3.62 -11.38
CA GLY A 82 1.57 -4.43 -10.51
C GLY A 82 1.66 -5.89 -11.00
N PRO A 83 2.24 -6.80 -10.19
CA PRO A 83 2.76 -6.57 -8.85
C PRO A 83 4.04 -5.71 -8.84
N TRP A 84 4.17 -4.86 -7.81
CA TRP A 84 5.43 -4.20 -7.47
C TRP A 84 5.87 -4.56 -6.07
N ARG A 85 7.17 -4.49 -5.80
CA ARG A 85 7.71 -4.74 -4.47
C ARG A 85 7.28 -3.60 -3.55
N ALA A 86 6.39 -3.86 -2.61
CA ALA A 86 5.88 -2.82 -1.73
C ALA A 86 6.96 -2.32 -0.76
N ASP A 87 8.03 -3.09 -0.53
CA ASP A 87 9.11 -2.83 0.43
C ASP A 87 10.30 -2.05 -0.12
N LYS A 88 10.39 -1.85 -1.43
CA LYS A 88 11.55 -1.21 -2.07
C LYS A 88 11.19 -0.65 -3.44
N GLU A 89 12.09 0.15 -3.99
CA GLU A 89 11.97 0.62 -5.36
C GLU A 89 12.07 -0.53 -6.37
N ASN A 90 11.17 -0.53 -7.34
CA ASN A 90 11.27 -1.35 -8.54
C ASN A 90 10.50 -0.66 -9.67
N ASP A 91 11.14 -0.41 -10.80
CA ASP A 91 10.54 0.39 -11.88
C ASP A 91 9.17 -0.14 -12.34
N PRO A 92 8.10 0.68 -12.41
CA PRO A 92 8.03 2.12 -12.13
C PRO A 92 7.72 2.54 -10.67
N TRP A 93 7.52 1.59 -9.75
CA TRP A 93 7.22 1.81 -8.33
C TRP A 93 8.42 2.42 -7.58
N LYS A 94 8.41 3.75 -7.43
CA LYS A 94 9.43 4.52 -6.70
C LYS A 94 8.77 5.61 -5.88
N LYS A 95 9.40 6.01 -4.79
CA LYS A 95 8.87 7.10 -3.95
C LYS A 95 8.77 8.39 -4.78
N GLY A 96 7.62 9.05 -4.73
CA GLY A 96 7.32 10.23 -5.53
C GLY A 96 6.96 9.94 -6.99
N ALA A 97 7.10 8.71 -7.48
CA ALA A 97 6.67 8.36 -8.82
C ALA A 97 5.14 8.48 -8.93
N CYS A 98 4.69 9.01 -10.06
CA CYS A 98 3.29 9.03 -10.43
C CYS A 98 2.98 7.87 -11.38
N LEU A 99 2.00 7.04 -11.03
CA LEU A 99 1.55 5.92 -11.85
C LEU A 99 0.15 6.18 -12.36
N ASP A 100 0.00 6.21 -13.68
CA ASP A 100 -1.30 6.30 -14.35
C ASP A 100 -1.89 4.93 -14.65
N VAL A 101 -3.21 4.82 -14.59
CA VAL A 101 -3.97 3.63 -15.03
C VAL A 101 -4.73 3.87 -16.36
N LYS A 102 -4.21 4.77 -17.21
CA LYS A 102 -4.60 4.97 -18.63
C LYS A 102 -6.11 5.03 -18.87
N GLY A 103 -6.78 6.05 -18.32
CA GLY A 103 -8.22 6.26 -18.49
C GLY A 103 -9.13 5.28 -17.75
N GLN A 104 -8.60 4.33 -16.98
CA GLN A 104 -9.37 3.48 -16.09
C GLN A 104 -9.38 4.06 -14.67
N VAL A 105 -10.22 3.51 -13.79
CA VAL A 105 -10.28 3.90 -12.38
C VAL A 105 -9.93 2.73 -11.48
N ILE A 106 -9.15 3.00 -10.44
CA ILE A 106 -8.76 2.00 -9.45
C ILE A 106 -9.90 1.85 -8.43
N LYS A 107 -10.34 0.62 -8.21
CA LYS A 107 -11.41 0.30 -7.24
C LYS A 107 -10.90 -0.33 -5.95
N SER A 108 -9.72 -0.93 -5.96
CA SER A 108 -9.04 -1.37 -4.74
C SER A 108 -7.53 -1.46 -4.89
N TYR A 109 -6.86 -1.44 -3.75
CA TYR A 109 -5.41 -1.52 -3.59
C TYR A 109 -5.07 -2.72 -2.70
N GLY A 110 -4.14 -3.56 -3.11
CA GLY A 110 -3.78 -4.76 -2.35
C GLY A 110 -2.32 -4.77 -1.96
N SER A 111 -2.06 -5.20 -0.72
CA SER A 111 -0.74 -5.64 -0.25
C SER A 111 -0.80 -7.15 -0.04
N ARG A 112 -0.03 -7.92 -0.81
CA ARG A 112 -0.07 -9.40 -0.79
C ARG A 112 1.33 -9.97 -0.68
N LEU A 113 1.50 -11.05 0.08
CA LEU A 113 2.74 -11.82 0.12
C LEU A 113 3.23 -12.22 -1.30
N GLY A 114 4.54 -12.12 -1.53
CA GLY A 114 5.22 -12.73 -2.68
C GLY A 114 6.62 -12.21 -2.92
#